data_AF-M5CEZ7-F1
#
_entry.id   AF-M5CEZ7-F1
#
_cell.length_a   1.000
_cell.length_b   1.000
_cell.length_c   1.000
_cell.angle_alpha   90.00
_cell.angle_beta   90.00
_cell.angle_gamma   90.00
#
_symmetry.space_group_name_H-M   'P 1'
#
loop_
_entity.id
_entity.type
_entity.pdbx_description
1 polymer ?
#
loop_
_entity_poly.entity_id
_entity_poly.type
_entity_poly.pdbx_seq_one_letter_code
_entity_poly.pdbx_strand_id
1 'polypeptide(L)'
;MTAIETSLNVNFNSKPANPSELFQARLGIVAHELGTLPMQGKDKNQGACLDENLKVLGGICDGVYVCDLSIFPYSPEVNPSLTLAAFAIRLSRHLVDRQRFQPTSPDHVCVVNHSGSTVRARLSNLAGISDPPQPHPQSVPPGEAAATLEEDVVFNPGDAVEWKKRADLTEALFVRKQDQSNPGQFVAQPVVLSAAPGGVTVIAVEED
;
A
#
# COMPACT_ATOMS: atom_id res chain seq x y z
N MET A 1 48.88 -2.00 -10.19
CA MET A 1 47.70 -1.94 -11.08
C MET A 1 47.98 -2.58 -12.43
N THR A 2 49.19 -2.44 -12.97
CA THR A 2 49.59 -2.95 -14.29
C THR A 2 49.38 -4.45 -14.56
N ALA A 3 49.61 -5.34 -13.59
CA ALA A 3 49.46 -6.80 -13.84
C ALA A 3 48.00 -7.24 -14.12
N ILE A 4 47.02 -6.70 -13.40
CA ILE A 4 45.59 -7.04 -13.57
C ILE A 4 45.04 -6.47 -14.88
N GLU A 5 45.46 -5.26 -15.23
CA GLU A 5 45.13 -4.60 -16.49
C GLU A 5 45.62 -5.39 -17.69
N THR A 6 46.85 -5.90 -17.60
CA THR A 6 47.44 -6.74 -18.64
C THR A 6 46.74 -8.09 -18.76
N SER A 7 46.39 -8.74 -17.65
CA SER A 7 45.69 -10.04 -17.70
C SER A 7 44.24 -9.95 -18.21
N LEU A 8 43.56 -8.82 -18.01
CA LEU A 8 42.18 -8.59 -18.44
C LEU A 8 42.07 -7.75 -19.73
N ASN A 9 43.20 -7.25 -20.24
CA ASN A 9 43.32 -6.31 -21.36
C ASN A 9 42.41 -5.07 -21.23
N VAL A 10 42.41 -4.45 -20.04
CA VAL A 10 41.63 -3.23 -19.74
C VAL A 10 42.53 -2.18 -19.07
N ASN A 11 42.22 -0.88 -19.22
CA ASN A 11 42.92 0.23 -18.54
C ASN A 11 42.03 0.88 -17.48
N PHE A 12 42.49 1.06 -16.23
CA PHE A 12 41.79 1.71 -15.12
C PHE A 12 42.00 3.23 -15.02
N ASN A 13 40.98 4.04 -15.37
CA ASN A 13 41.00 5.50 -15.20
C ASN A 13 40.87 5.89 -13.72
N SER A 14 41.61 6.93 -13.31
CA SER A 14 41.53 7.56 -11.99
C SER A 14 40.30 8.46 -11.86
N LYS A 15 39.84 8.67 -10.60
CA LYS A 15 38.74 9.59 -10.24
C LYS A 15 38.94 10.98 -10.86
N PRO A 16 37.86 11.69 -11.25
CA PRO A 16 37.95 13.05 -11.77
C PRO A 16 38.47 14.01 -10.69
N ALA A 17 39.20 15.03 -11.12
CA ALA A 17 39.77 16.04 -10.22
C ALA A 17 38.71 16.98 -9.62
N ASN A 18 37.52 17.04 -10.22
CA ASN A 18 36.41 17.90 -9.82
C ASN A 18 35.24 17.07 -9.27
N PRO A 19 34.74 17.31 -8.05
CA PRO A 19 33.69 16.50 -7.43
C PRO A 19 32.29 16.65 -8.07
N SER A 20 32.11 17.67 -8.90
CA SER A 20 30.88 17.89 -9.69
C SER A 20 30.86 17.11 -11.02
N GLU A 21 31.96 16.42 -11.36
CA GLU A 21 32.04 15.59 -12.55
C GLU A 21 31.73 14.12 -12.23
N LEU A 22 30.73 13.58 -12.92
CA LEU A 22 30.39 12.15 -12.85
C LEU A 22 31.52 11.29 -13.43
N PHE A 23 31.76 10.11 -12.86
CA PHE A 23 32.73 9.15 -13.41
C PHE A 23 32.17 7.72 -13.49
N GLN A 24 32.75 6.96 -14.41
CA GLN A 24 32.28 5.61 -14.74
C GLN A 24 32.71 4.57 -13.70
N ALA A 25 31.72 3.98 -13.04
CA ALA A 25 31.78 2.73 -12.29
C ALA A 25 32.21 1.55 -13.20
N ARG A 26 33.07 0.65 -12.72
CA ARG A 26 33.62 -0.49 -13.50
C ARG A 26 32.93 -1.82 -13.18
N LEU A 27 33.26 -2.87 -13.95
CA LEU A 27 32.63 -4.21 -13.91
C LEU A 27 32.35 -4.72 -12.49
N GLY A 28 31.12 -5.22 -12.27
CA GLY A 28 30.64 -5.71 -10.97
C GLY A 28 29.82 -4.69 -10.16
N ILE A 29 29.64 -3.45 -10.64
CA ILE A 29 28.77 -2.48 -9.96
C ILE A 29 27.32 -2.73 -10.36
N VAL A 30 26.71 -3.66 -9.65
CA VAL A 30 25.27 -3.80 -9.53
C VAL A 30 24.99 -3.63 -8.04
N ALA A 31 24.21 -2.61 -7.66
CA ALA A 31 23.85 -2.35 -6.26
C ALA A 31 22.79 -3.38 -5.78
N HIS A 32 23.17 -4.66 -5.80
CA HIS A 32 22.40 -5.80 -5.32
C HIS A 32 23.05 -6.34 -4.04
N GLU A 33 23.46 -5.46 -3.13
CA GLU A 33 23.90 -5.88 -1.80
C GLU A 33 22.71 -6.53 -1.07
N LEU A 34 22.82 -7.83 -0.81
CA LEU A 34 21.73 -8.65 -0.30
C LEU A 34 22.23 -9.71 0.69
N GLY A 35 21.30 -10.32 1.41
CA GLY A 35 21.58 -11.53 2.20
C GLY A 35 22.34 -11.34 3.51
N THR A 36 22.37 -10.12 4.05
CA THR A 36 22.99 -9.84 5.37
C THR A 36 22.15 -10.34 6.56
N LEU A 37 20.85 -10.59 6.36
CA LEU A 37 19.92 -11.17 7.34
C LEU A 37 19.02 -12.21 6.66
N PRO A 38 19.59 -13.34 6.18
CA PRO A 38 18.89 -14.23 5.30
C PRO A 38 17.71 -14.92 6.00
N MET A 39 16.59 -15.03 5.30
CA MET A 39 15.44 -15.83 5.75
C MET A 39 15.72 -17.33 5.67
N GLN A 40 14.99 -18.09 6.46
CA GLN A 40 15.07 -19.54 6.43
C GLN A 40 14.62 -20.09 5.07
N GLY A 41 15.53 -20.77 4.37
CA GLY A 41 15.22 -21.53 3.16
C GLY A 41 14.51 -22.86 3.47
N LYS A 42 14.01 -23.54 2.43
CA LYS A 42 13.28 -24.82 2.57
C LYS A 42 14.06 -25.89 3.33
N ASP A 43 15.38 -25.91 3.19
CA ASP A 43 16.25 -26.90 3.83
C ASP A 43 16.65 -26.51 5.26
N LYS A 44 16.01 -25.49 5.84
CA LYS A 44 16.31 -24.93 7.17
C LYS A 44 17.80 -24.59 7.31
N ASN A 45 18.33 -23.90 6.29
CA ASN A 45 19.76 -23.59 6.15
C ASN A 45 20.40 -23.09 7.46
N GLN A 46 21.63 -23.58 7.73
CA GLN A 46 22.48 -23.04 8.78
C GLN A 46 22.76 -21.56 8.50
N GLY A 47 22.51 -20.68 9.48
CA GLY A 47 22.79 -19.24 9.39
C GLY A 47 21.60 -18.34 9.05
N ALA A 48 20.37 -18.86 8.99
CA ALA A 48 19.18 -18.02 8.88
C ALA A 48 19.03 -17.09 10.11
N CYS A 49 18.72 -15.83 9.87
CA CYS A 49 18.40 -14.84 10.90
C CYS A 49 16.89 -14.61 11.03
N LEU A 50 16.13 -14.91 9.97
CA LEU A 50 14.69 -14.70 9.91
C LEU A 50 13.96 -16.03 9.65
N ASP A 51 12.72 -16.16 10.15
CA ASP A 51 11.84 -17.27 9.77
C ASP A 51 11.24 -17.08 8.36
N GLU A 52 10.38 -18.02 7.94
CA GLU A 52 9.69 -17.95 6.65
C GLU A 52 8.76 -16.73 6.50
N ASN A 53 8.35 -16.10 7.59
CA ASN A 53 7.52 -14.90 7.64
C ASN A 53 8.34 -13.62 7.84
N LEU A 54 9.67 -13.71 7.69
CA LEU A 54 10.62 -12.62 7.85
C LEU A 54 10.70 -12.05 9.29
N LYS A 55 10.24 -12.82 10.28
CA LYS A 55 10.37 -12.47 11.70
C LYS A 55 11.78 -12.83 12.17
N VAL A 56 12.38 -11.97 12.99
CA VAL A 56 13.69 -12.22 13.60
C VAL A 56 13.63 -13.47 14.50
N LEU A 57 14.59 -14.38 14.29
CA LEU A 57 14.75 -15.60 15.09
C LEU A 57 15.43 -15.32 16.44
N GLY A 58 15.23 -16.22 17.40
CA GLY A 58 16.09 -16.30 18.60
C GLY A 58 15.67 -15.45 19.81
N GLY A 59 14.43 -14.95 19.87
CA GLY A 59 13.85 -14.33 21.09
C GLY A 59 14.50 -13.02 21.56
N ILE A 60 15.58 -12.57 20.91
CA ILE A 60 16.24 -11.29 21.21
C ILE A 60 15.31 -10.12 20.87
N CYS A 61 14.49 -10.26 19.82
CA CYS A 61 13.58 -9.23 19.33
C CYS A 61 12.22 -9.84 18.94
N ASP A 62 11.29 -9.94 19.89
CA ASP A 62 9.92 -10.38 19.58
C ASP A 62 9.12 -9.30 18.86
N GLY A 63 8.35 -9.72 17.85
CA GLY A 63 7.51 -8.83 17.04
C GLY A 63 8.25 -7.99 15.99
N VAL A 64 9.55 -8.24 15.78
CA VAL A 64 10.36 -7.53 14.78
C VAL A 64 10.44 -8.32 13.48
N TYR A 65 10.19 -7.63 12.37
CA TYR A 65 10.22 -8.17 11.01
C TYR A 65 11.16 -7.32 10.14
N VAL A 66 11.82 -7.95 9.16
CA VAL A 66 12.74 -7.28 8.23
C VAL A 66 12.28 -7.54 6.80
N CYS A 67 12.24 -6.52 5.94
CA CYS A 67 11.84 -6.69 4.54
C CYS A 67 12.55 -5.69 3.61
N ASP A 68 13.83 -5.92 3.40
CA ASP A 68 14.68 -5.25 2.42
C ASP A 68 15.55 -6.30 1.69
N LEU A 69 16.60 -5.88 0.98
CA LEU A 69 17.49 -6.81 0.28
C LEU A 69 18.28 -7.75 1.23
N SER A 70 18.36 -7.46 2.53
CA SER A 70 19.05 -8.32 3.49
C SER A 70 18.42 -9.70 3.64
N ILE A 71 17.12 -9.84 3.32
CA ILE A 71 16.36 -11.07 3.57
C ILE A 71 16.71 -12.22 2.62
N PHE A 72 17.35 -11.92 1.49
CA PHE A 72 17.55 -12.89 0.43
C PHE A 72 18.54 -13.98 0.85
N PRO A 73 18.14 -15.27 0.90
CA PRO A 73 19.05 -16.34 1.27
C PRO A 73 20.08 -16.67 0.18
N TYR A 74 19.87 -16.17 -1.03
CA TYR A 74 20.77 -16.29 -2.18
C TYR A 74 20.53 -15.11 -3.12
N SER A 75 21.56 -14.72 -3.86
CA SER A 75 21.42 -13.71 -4.91
C SER A 75 20.55 -14.27 -6.03
N PRO A 76 19.45 -13.60 -6.42
CA PRO A 76 18.77 -13.95 -7.66
C PRO A 76 19.67 -13.64 -8.86
N GLU A 77 19.43 -14.35 -9.97
CA GLU A 77 20.13 -14.13 -11.25
C GLU A 77 19.70 -12.82 -11.94
N VAL A 78 18.61 -12.20 -11.46
CA VAL A 78 17.98 -10.99 -11.99
C VAL A 78 17.86 -9.91 -10.91
N ASN A 79 17.50 -8.68 -11.31
CA ASN A 79 17.31 -7.57 -10.39
C ASN A 79 16.30 -7.92 -9.29
N PRO A 80 16.66 -7.80 -7.99
CA PRO A 80 15.87 -8.31 -6.88
C PRO A 80 14.65 -7.44 -6.56
N SER A 81 14.51 -6.25 -7.16
CA SER A 81 13.50 -5.27 -6.79
C SER A 81 12.07 -5.80 -6.85
N LEU A 82 11.70 -6.53 -7.91
CA LEU A 82 10.34 -7.09 -8.03
C LEU A 82 10.11 -8.21 -7.01
N THR A 83 11.12 -9.05 -6.77
CA THR A 83 11.06 -10.10 -5.76
C THR A 83 10.93 -9.50 -4.36
N LEU A 84 11.66 -8.40 -4.08
CA LEU A 84 11.53 -7.66 -2.83
C LEU A 84 10.14 -7.07 -2.65
N ALA A 85 9.57 -6.46 -3.70
CA ALA A 85 8.20 -5.96 -3.66
C ALA A 85 7.18 -7.07 -3.37
N ALA A 86 7.38 -8.27 -3.94
CA ALA A 86 6.54 -9.42 -3.65
C ALA A 86 6.65 -9.86 -2.17
N PHE A 87 7.86 -9.85 -1.59
CA PHE A 87 8.07 -10.11 -0.16
C PHE A 87 7.40 -9.06 0.72
N ALA A 88 7.49 -7.77 0.37
CA ALA A 88 6.84 -6.69 1.11
C ALA A 88 5.31 -6.85 1.12
N ILE A 89 4.70 -7.18 -0.03
CA ILE A 89 3.26 -7.45 -0.12
C ILE A 89 2.89 -8.69 0.69
N ARG A 90 3.70 -9.75 0.64
CA ARG A 90 3.47 -10.97 1.43
C ARG A 90 3.54 -10.69 2.92
N LEU A 91 4.55 -9.96 3.38
CA LEU A 91 4.70 -9.58 4.78
C LEU A 91 3.55 -8.67 5.23
N SER A 92 3.16 -7.69 4.41
CA SER A 92 1.98 -6.85 4.67
C SER A 92 0.72 -7.68 4.94
N ARG A 93 0.50 -8.76 4.16
CA ARG A 93 -0.64 -9.68 4.37
C ARG A 93 -0.51 -10.56 5.62
N HIS A 94 0.70 -10.79 6.10
CA HIS A 94 0.95 -11.55 7.32
C HIS A 94 0.74 -10.68 8.57
N LEU A 95 1.16 -9.41 8.51
CA LEU A 95 1.07 -8.47 9.63
C LEU A 95 -0.30 -7.82 9.78
N VAL A 96 -0.98 -7.59 8.67
CA VAL A 96 -2.27 -6.89 8.64
C VAL A 96 -3.28 -7.79 7.96
N ASP A 97 -4.35 -8.13 8.68
CA ASP A 97 -5.48 -8.80 8.06
C ASP A 97 -6.12 -7.83 7.07
N ARG A 98 -6.09 -8.20 5.78
CA ARG A 98 -6.66 -7.35 4.73
C ARG A 98 -8.15 -7.59 4.72
N GLN A 99 -8.84 -6.70 5.39
CA GLN A 99 -10.29 -6.65 5.33
C GLN A 99 -10.75 -6.43 3.88
N ARG A 100 -11.39 -7.45 3.31
CA ARG A 100 -12.02 -7.38 2.01
C ARG A 100 -13.49 -7.08 2.24
N PHE A 101 -13.86 -5.84 2.01
CA PHE A 101 -15.26 -5.45 2.01
C PHE A 101 -16.00 -6.12 0.86
N GLN A 102 -17.23 -6.53 1.13
CA GLN A 102 -18.18 -7.02 0.13
C GLN A 102 -19.54 -6.45 0.48
N PRO A 103 -20.33 -5.97 -0.49
CA PRO A 103 -21.66 -5.48 -0.19
C PRO A 103 -22.49 -6.54 0.53
N THR A 104 -23.21 -6.14 1.59
CA THR A 104 -24.08 -7.05 2.35
C THR A 104 -25.19 -7.66 1.48
N SER A 105 -25.57 -6.98 0.39
CA SER A 105 -26.56 -7.45 -0.58
C SER A 105 -26.31 -6.84 -1.97
N PRO A 106 -26.78 -7.46 -3.07
CA PRO A 106 -26.61 -6.92 -4.43
C PRO A 106 -27.23 -5.53 -4.67
N ASP A 107 -28.17 -5.12 -3.82
CA ASP A 107 -28.79 -3.80 -3.84
C ASP A 107 -28.05 -2.78 -2.96
N HIS A 108 -26.88 -3.12 -2.41
CA HIS A 108 -26.07 -2.21 -1.61
C HIS A 108 -24.87 -1.69 -2.39
N VAL A 109 -24.61 -0.40 -2.25
CA VAL A 109 -23.35 0.24 -2.64
C VAL A 109 -22.46 0.25 -1.41
N CYS A 110 -21.32 -0.46 -1.47
CA CYS A 110 -20.31 -0.42 -0.42
C CYS A 110 -19.20 0.56 -0.82
N VAL A 111 -18.89 1.52 0.05
CA VAL A 111 -17.82 2.49 -0.16
C VAL A 111 -16.78 2.35 0.93
N VAL A 112 -15.51 2.33 0.55
CA VAL A 112 -14.38 2.18 1.48
C VAL A 112 -13.39 3.32 1.29
N ASN A 113 -12.95 3.93 2.38
CA ASN A 113 -11.95 4.99 2.34
C ASN A 113 -10.52 4.44 2.48
N HIS A 114 -9.80 4.34 1.36
CA HIS A 114 -8.38 3.95 1.31
C HIS A 114 -7.46 5.13 0.97
N SER A 115 -7.94 6.37 1.10
CA SER A 115 -7.17 7.56 0.73
C SER A 115 -6.05 7.92 1.71
N GLY A 116 -6.01 7.31 2.89
CA GLY A 116 -5.10 7.70 3.97
C GLY A 116 -5.47 9.01 4.66
N SER A 117 -6.55 9.69 4.26
CA SER A 117 -7.05 10.93 4.89
C SER A 117 -8.55 10.84 5.22
N THR A 118 -9.01 11.68 6.14
CA THR A 118 -10.45 11.80 6.39
C THR A 118 -11.12 12.49 5.20
N VAL A 119 -12.24 11.95 4.73
CA VAL A 119 -13.01 12.48 3.60
C VAL A 119 -14.48 12.67 3.98
N ARG A 120 -15.15 13.58 3.29
CA ARG A 120 -16.61 13.72 3.36
C ARG A 120 -17.18 13.25 2.03
N ALA A 121 -18.08 12.27 2.06
CA ALA A 121 -18.69 11.74 0.84
C ALA A 121 -20.22 11.77 0.89
N ARG A 122 -20.83 12.02 -0.27
CA ARG A 122 -22.28 11.95 -0.48
C ARG A 122 -22.55 11.05 -1.66
N LEU A 123 -23.46 10.10 -1.51
CA LEU A 123 -23.95 9.30 -2.61
C LEU A 123 -25.19 9.97 -3.21
N SER A 124 -25.27 10.05 -4.54
CA SER A 124 -26.48 10.55 -5.19
C SER A 124 -27.69 9.67 -4.86
N ASN A 125 -28.87 10.26 -5.02
CA ASN A 125 -30.13 9.57 -4.81
C ASN A 125 -30.99 9.58 -6.07
N LEU A 126 -30.41 9.17 -7.21
CA LEU A 126 -31.16 9.06 -8.46
C LEU A 126 -32.28 8.02 -8.34
N ALA A 127 -32.08 6.98 -7.53
CA ALA A 127 -33.08 5.95 -7.26
C ALA A 127 -34.25 6.40 -6.38
N GLY A 128 -34.16 7.55 -5.69
CA GLY A 128 -35.18 8.01 -4.74
C GLY A 128 -35.30 7.15 -3.46
N ILE A 129 -34.26 6.39 -3.12
CA ILE A 129 -34.19 5.58 -1.90
C ILE A 129 -33.55 6.41 -0.77
N SER A 130 -34.32 6.68 0.27
CA SER A 130 -33.95 7.53 1.40
C SER A 130 -33.46 6.75 2.63
N ASP A 131 -33.07 5.49 2.46
CA ASP A 131 -32.48 4.70 3.54
C ASP A 131 -31.15 5.34 3.97
N PRO A 132 -30.94 5.57 5.28
CA PRO A 132 -29.73 6.21 5.75
C PRO A 132 -28.51 5.29 5.56
N PRO A 133 -27.33 5.84 5.25
CA PRO A 133 -26.09 5.07 5.22
C PRO A 133 -25.88 4.32 6.53
N GLN A 134 -25.37 3.09 6.44
CA GLN A 134 -25.03 2.26 7.59
C GLN A 134 -23.54 1.94 7.57
N PRO A 135 -22.86 1.93 8.73
CA PRO A 135 -21.52 1.36 8.84
C PRO A 135 -21.51 -0.08 8.31
N HIS A 136 -20.50 -0.43 7.52
CA HIS A 136 -20.38 -1.80 7.03
C HIS A 136 -20.10 -2.74 8.21
N PRO A 137 -20.76 -3.92 8.34
CA PRO A 137 -20.66 -4.78 9.52
C PRO A 137 -19.23 -5.18 9.93
N GLN A 138 -18.33 -5.21 8.96
CA GLN A 138 -16.93 -5.55 9.19
C GLN A 138 -16.06 -4.35 9.60
N SER A 139 -16.47 -3.08 9.50
CA SER A 139 -15.61 -1.92 9.79
C SER A 139 -15.10 -1.94 11.25
N VAL A 140 -13.78 -1.80 11.46
CA VAL A 140 -13.13 -1.78 12.78
C VAL A 140 -12.25 -0.53 12.95
N PRO A 141 -12.32 0.22 14.07
CA PRO A 141 -13.34 0.13 15.13
C PRO A 141 -14.70 0.56 14.58
N PRO A 142 -15.82 0.46 15.34
CA PRO A 142 -17.04 1.11 14.91
C PRO A 142 -16.77 2.60 14.90
N GLY A 143 -16.35 3.13 13.75
CA GLY A 143 -16.40 4.55 13.52
C GLY A 143 -17.84 4.95 13.83
N GLU A 144 -18.02 5.93 14.72
CA GLU A 144 -19.20 6.76 14.65
C GLU A 144 -19.11 7.45 13.29
N ALA A 145 -19.52 6.75 12.22
CA ALA A 145 -19.92 7.39 10.99
C ALA A 145 -21.11 8.25 11.43
N ALA A 146 -20.80 9.44 11.92
CA ALA A 146 -21.77 10.38 12.38
C ALA A 146 -22.51 10.76 11.11
N ALA A 147 -23.66 10.12 10.90
CA ALA A 147 -24.69 10.63 10.03
C ALA A 147 -25.04 12.00 10.61
N THR A 148 -24.29 13.01 10.18
CA THR A 148 -24.67 14.39 10.41
C THR A 148 -26.03 14.57 9.75
N LEU A 149 -26.82 15.51 10.25
CA LEU A 149 -28.21 15.78 9.84
C LEU A 149 -28.39 16.13 8.34
N GLU A 150 -27.34 15.99 7.54
CA GLU A 150 -27.23 16.24 6.11
C GLU A 150 -26.73 14.96 5.43
N GLU A 151 -27.18 14.65 4.22
CA GLU A 151 -26.89 13.43 3.43
C GLU A 151 -25.40 13.06 3.22
N ASP A 152 -24.47 13.85 3.74
CA ASP A 152 -23.03 13.67 3.69
C ASP A 152 -22.54 12.81 4.88
N VAL A 153 -21.65 11.87 4.59
CA VAL A 153 -21.01 10.99 5.58
C VAL A 153 -19.52 11.30 5.65
N VAL A 154 -18.98 11.39 6.87
CA VAL A 154 -17.53 11.55 7.09
C VAL A 154 -16.90 10.17 7.28
N PHE A 155 -15.85 9.90 6.52
CA PHE A 155 -15.08 8.65 6.53
C PHE A 155 -13.67 8.92 7.03
N ASN A 156 -13.24 8.23 8.08
CA ASN A 156 -11.83 8.13 8.43
C ASN A 156 -11.12 7.12 7.52
N PRO A 157 -9.77 7.14 7.45
CA PRO A 157 -9.02 6.12 6.74
C PRO A 157 -9.36 4.71 7.26
N GLY A 158 -9.75 3.81 6.35
CA GLY A 158 -10.18 2.45 6.67
C GLY A 158 -11.68 2.27 6.91
N ASP A 159 -12.45 3.36 7.08
CA ASP A 159 -13.89 3.27 7.27
C ASP A 159 -14.59 2.75 6.01
N ALA A 160 -15.67 2.01 6.23
CA ALA A 160 -16.55 1.54 5.17
C ALA A 160 -18.02 1.72 5.55
N VAL A 161 -18.81 2.14 4.57
CA VAL A 161 -20.23 2.46 4.73
C VAL A 161 -20.99 1.88 3.55
N GLU A 162 -22.22 1.47 3.83
CA GLU A 162 -23.15 0.95 2.84
C GLU A 162 -24.37 1.84 2.69
N TRP A 163 -24.84 1.96 1.46
CA TRP A 163 -26.15 2.52 1.14
C TRP A 163 -26.97 1.48 0.40
N LYS A 164 -28.22 1.29 0.82
CA LYS A 164 -29.19 0.57 0.02
C LYS A 164 -29.60 1.43 -1.17
N LYS A 165 -29.54 0.86 -2.38
CA LYS A 165 -29.85 1.49 -3.66
C LYS A 165 -30.57 0.51 -4.58
N ARG A 166 -30.96 0.97 -5.77
CA ARG A 166 -31.65 0.14 -6.75
C ARG A 166 -30.60 -0.65 -7.54
N ALA A 167 -30.67 -1.98 -7.53
CA ALA A 167 -29.59 -2.87 -8.00
C ALA A 167 -29.12 -2.64 -9.47
N ASP A 168 -29.94 -2.01 -10.31
CA ASP A 168 -29.69 -1.74 -11.72
C ASP A 168 -29.25 -0.29 -12.02
N LEU A 169 -29.06 0.54 -10.99
CA LEU A 169 -28.74 1.96 -11.14
C LEU A 169 -27.42 2.32 -10.48
N THR A 170 -26.45 2.70 -11.32
CA THR A 170 -25.20 3.31 -10.87
C THR A 170 -25.45 4.72 -10.37
N GLU A 171 -24.95 5.03 -9.18
CA GLU A 171 -25.02 6.33 -8.53
C GLU A 171 -23.66 7.05 -8.65
N ALA A 172 -23.68 8.37 -8.47
CA ALA A 172 -22.48 9.21 -8.36
C ALA A 172 -22.12 9.41 -6.88
N LEU A 173 -20.88 9.09 -6.51
CA LEU A 173 -20.31 9.34 -5.20
C LEU A 173 -19.46 10.61 -5.27
N PHE A 174 -19.88 11.66 -4.56
CA PHE A 174 -19.16 12.92 -4.46
C PHE A 174 -18.26 12.90 -3.23
N VAL A 175 -16.95 12.95 -3.41
CA VAL A 175 -15.96 12.87 -2.33
C VAL A 175 -15.20 14.19 -2.21
N ARG A 176 -15.19 14.77 -1.02
CA ARG A 176 -14.41 15.96 -0.68
C ARG A 176 -13.28 15.56 0.27
N LYS A 177 -12.05 15.87 -0.12
CA LYS A 177 -10.86 15.69 0.73
C LYS A 177 -10.83 16.73 1.84
N GLN A 178 -10.20 16.41 2.96
CA GLN A 178 -9.89 17.41 3.98
C GLN A 178 -8.88 18.42 3.41
N ASP A 179 -9.10 19.71 3.70
CA ASP A 179 -8.15 20.77 3.36
C ASP A 179 -6.89 20.63 4.24
N GLN A 180 -5.74 20.41 3.60
CA GLN A 180 -4.45 20.30 4.30
C GLN A 180 -4.04 21.61 4.98
N SER A 181 -4.49 22.75 4.46
CA SER A 181 -4.20 24.07 5.04
C SER A 181 -5.09 24.38 6.24
N ASN A 182 -6.29 23.78 6.30
CA ASN A 182 -7.30 24.05 7.32
C ASN A 182 -7.91 22.74 7.86
N PRO A 183 -7.27 22.08 8.84
CA PRO A 183 -7.77 20.85 9.41
C PRO A 183 -9.22 20.99 9.93
N GLY A 184 -10.09 20.04 9.57
CA GLY A 184 -11.52 20.07 9.88
C GLY A 184 -12.40 20.73 8.81
N GLN A 185 -11.82 21.38 7.80
CA GLN A 185 -12.54 21.82 6.60
C GLN A 185 -12.32 20.85 5.44
N PHE A 186 -13.28 20.79 4.52
CA PHE A 186 -13.21 19.97 3.32
C PHE A 186 -13.14 20.88 2.09
N VAL A 187 -12.39 20.46 1.07
CA VAL A 187 -12.29 21.19 -0.20
C VAL A 187 -13.66 21.33 -0.85
N ALA A 188 -13.91 22.49 -1.45
CA ALA A 188 -15.23 22.80 -2.02
C ALA A 188 -15.59 21.89 -3.21
N GLN A 189 -14.62 21.64 -4.09
CA GLN A 189 -14.81 20.84 -5.30
C GLN A 189 -14.67 19.34 -4.99
N PRO A 190 -15.73 18.53 -5.21
CA PRO A 190 -15.64 17.10 -5.01
C PRO A 190 -14.96 16.40 -6.19
N VAL A 191 -14.29 15.29 -5.89
CA VAL A 191 -14.00 14.24 -6.86
C VAL A 191 -15.26 13.38 -6.99
N VAL A 192 -15.66 13.08 -8.23
CA VAL A 192 -16.87 12.29 -8.49
C VAL A 192 -16.44 10.89 -8.93
N LEU A 193 -16.94 9.88 -8.22
CA LEU A 193 -16.70 8.48 -8.51
C LEU A 193 -18.00 7.78 -8.91
N SER A 194 -17.88 6.76 -9.74
CA SER A 194 -18.99 5.87 -10.08
C SER A 194 -19.19 4.82 -8.98
N ALA A 195 -20.43 4.61 -8.56
CA ALA A 195 -20.77 3.70 -7.48
C ALA A 195 -21.93 2.78 -7.89
N ALA A 196 -21.60 1.53 -8.17
CA ALA A 196 -22.55 0.53 -8.63
C ALA A 196 -22.99 -0.38 -7.46
N PRO A 197 -24.30 -0.64 -7.29
CA PRO A 197 -24.80 -1.64 -6.35
C PRO A 197 -24.20 -3.02 -6.62
N GLY A 198 -23.97 -3.79 -5.55
CA GLY A 198 -23.30 -5.09 -5.63
C GLY A 198 -21.79 -4.99 -5.85
N GLY A 199 -21.24 -3.77 -5.98
CA GLY A 199 -19.81 -3.50 -6.06
C GLY A 199 -19.25 -2.77 -4.84
N VAL A 200 -17.92 -2.72 -4.76
CA VAL A 200 -17.17 -1.91 -3.80
C VAL A 200 -16.55 -0.73 -4.52
N THR A 201 -16.91 0.48 -4.11
CA THR A 201 -16.26 1.72 -4.57
C THR A 201 -15.16 2.10 -3.59
N VAL A 202 -13.92 2.08 -4.07
CA VAL A 202 -12.76 2.46 -3.26
C VAL A 202 -12.46 3.93 -3.48
N ILE A 203 -12.46 4.72 -2.41
CA ILE A 203 -11.91 6.06 -2.42
C ILE A 203 -10.40 5.92 -2.28
N ALA A 204 -9.71 5.92 -3.42
CA ALA A 204 -8.26 6.12 -3.48
C ALA A 204 -8.05 7.59 -3.87
N VAL A 205 -7.22 8.29 -3.12
CA VAL A 205 -6.84 9.65 -3.49
C VAL A 205 -5.48 9.57 -4.18
N GLU A 206 -5.44 9.99 -5.43
CA GLU A 206 -4.17 10.37 -6.07
C GLU A 206 -3.72 11.70 -5.43
N GLU A 207 -2.46 11.72 -4.98
CA GLU A 207 -1.74 12.97 -4.71
C GLU A 207 -1.48 13.62 -6.08
N ASP A 208 -1.95 14.86 -6.24
CA ASP A 208 -1.61 15.72 -7.39
C ASP A 208 -0.18 16.28 -7.23
#